data_AF-A0A6I6DPV7-F1
#
_entry.id   AF-A0A6I6DPV7-F1
#
_cell.length_a   1.000
_cell.length_b   1.000
_cell.length_c   1.000
_cell.angle_alpha   90.00
_cell.angle_beta   90.00
_cell.angle_gamma   90.00
#
_symmetry.space_group_name_H-M   'P 1'
#
loop_
_entity.id
_entity.type
_entity.pdbx_description
1 polymer ?
#
loop_
_entity_poly.entity_id
_entity_poly.type
_entity_poly.pdbx_seq_one_letter_code
_entity_poly.pdbx_strand_id
1 'polypeptide(L)' 'MEWIKCSERMPEVMVTVITSNGFDIGQGWWDGDDWKSFDCHDVVPGKVTHWMPLPPPPTE' A
#
# COMPACT_ATOMS: atom_id res chain seq x y z
N MET A 1 6.95 -12.17 -3.80
CA MET A 1 5.96 -11.08 -3.66
C MET A 1 6.21 -10.11 -4.79
N GLU A 2 5.15 -9.72 -5.49
CA GLU A 2 5.25 -8.84 -6.66
C GLU A 2 4.38 -7.60 -6.44
N TRP A 3 4.83 -6.48 -6.97
CA TRP A 3 4.09 -5.22 -6.97
C TRP A 3 2.94 -5.29 -7.97
N ILE A 4 1.76 -4.87 -7.55
CA ILE A 4 0.54 -4.82 -8.35
C ILE A 4 0.25 -3.35 -8.67
N LYS A 5 0.02 -3.02 -9.94
CA LYS A 5 -0.40 -1.66 -10.32
C LYS A 5 -1.82 -1.40 -9.82
N CYS A 6 -2.04 -0.24 -9.22
CA CYS A 6 -3.38 0.19 -8.81
C CYS A 6 -4.36 0.24 -9.99
N SER A 7 -3.87 0.55 -11.20
CA SER A 7 -4.66 0.55 -12.43
C SER A 7 -5.09 -0.84 -12.91
N GLU A 8 -4.37 -1.89 -12.51
CA GLU A 8 -4.73 -3.28 -12.83
C GLU A 8 -5.71 -3.82 -11.81
N ARG A 9 -5.44 -3.56 -10.52
CA ARG A 9 -6.28 -4.00 -9.41
C ARG A 9 -5.99 -3.18 -8.15
N MET A 10 -7.04 -2.76 -7.46
CA MET A 10 -6.94 -2.18 -6.11
C MET A 10 -6.88 -3.29 -5.05
N PRO A 11 -6.22 -3.06 -3.90
CA PRO A 11 -6.30 -4.00 -2.78
C PRO A 11 -7.74 -4.08 -2.25
N GLU A 12 -7.99 -5.08 -1.42
CA GLU A 12 -9.24 -5.14 -0.66
C GLU A 12 -9.37 -3.91 0.24
N VAL A 13 -10.59 -3.39 0.36
CA VAL A 13 -10.89 -2.21 1.17
C VAL A 13 -10.57 -2.50 2.63
N MET A 14 -9.92 -1.55 3.31
CA MET A 14 -9.49 -1.64 4.71
C MET A 14 -8.46 -2.73 5.00
N VAL A 15 -7.75 -3.24 3.99
CA VAL A 15 -6.61 -4.15 4.17
C VAL A 15 -5.30 -3.38 4.06
N THR A 16 -4.46 -3.48 5.09
CA THR A 16 -3.15 -2.84 5.11
C THR A 16 -2.18 -3.54 4.17
N VAL A 17 -1.53 -2.74 3.33
CA VAL A 17 -0.57 -3.17 2.30
C VAL A 17 0.65 -2.25 2.33
N ILE A 18 1.70 -2.68 1.65
CA ILE A 18 2.84 -1.81 1.35
C ILE A 18 2.48 -1.05 0.07
N THR A 19 2.74 0.26 0.04
CA THR A 19 2.38 1.16 -1.05
C THR A 19 3.63 1.79 -1.66
N SER A 20 3.54 2.20 -2.94
CA SER A 20 4.62 2.93 -3.62
C SER A 20 4.08 3.84 -4.72
N ASN A 21 4.78 4.96 -4.96
CA ASN A 21 4.60 5.83 -6.12
C ASN A 21 5.57 5.48 -7.27
N GLY A 22 6.44 4.48 -7.08
CA GLY A 22 7.53 4.11 -7.99
C GLY A 22 8.90 4.63 -7.59
N PHE A 23 8.99 5.42 -6.52
CA PHE A 23 10.23 5.97 -5.95
C PHE A 23 10.27 5.74 -4.43
N ASP A 24 9.25 6.20 -3.71
CA ASP A 24 9.10 6.01 -2.26
C ASP A 24 8.27 4.76 -1.94
N ILE A 25 8.44 4.24 -0.72
CA ILE A 25 7.69 3.11 -0.18
C ILE A 25 7.15 3.50 1.19
N GLY A 26 5.91 3.12 1.45
CA GLY A 26 5.23 3.34 2.73
C GLY A 26 4.20 2.25 3.03
N GLN A 27 3.39 2.44 4.07
CA GLN A 27 2.36 1.49 4.49
C GLN A 27 1.01 2.19 4.57
N GLY A 28 -0.04 1.54 4.08
CA GLY A 28 -1.37 2.12 4.09
C GLY A 28 -2.45 1.15 3.65
N TRP A 29 -3.69 1.62 3.62
CA TRP A 29 -4.83 0.88 3.11
C TRP A 29 -5.68 1.76 2.20
N TRP A 30 -6.44 1.11 1.31
CA TRP A 30 -7.46 1.77 0.51
C TRP A 30 -8.79 1.73 1.27
N ASP A 31 -9.45 2.86 1.49
CA ASP A 31 -10.75 2.90 2.21
C ASP A 31 -11.98 2.82 1.29
N GLY A 32 -11.77 2.81 -0.03
CA GLY A 32 -12.84 2.86 -1.04
C GLY A 32 -12.85 4.17 -1.83
N ASP A 33 -12.26 5.23 -1.30
CA ASP A 33 -12.21 6.56 -1.91
C ASP A 33 -10.79 7.13 -1.98
N ASP A 34 -9.96 6.86 -0.96
CA ASP A 34 -8.61 7.39 -0.88
C ASP A 34 -7.64 6.45 -0.13
N TRP A 35 -6.35 6.70 -0.28
CA TRP A 35 -5.31 6.01 0.48
C TRP A 35 -5.19 6.61 1.88
N LYS A 36 -5.20 5.74 2.89
CA LYS A 36 -5.04 6.11 4.29
C LYS A 36 -3.81 5.42 4.89
N SER A 37 -3.27 6.01 5.94
CA SER A 37 -2.14 5.47 6.71
C SER A 37 -2.39 5.68 8.20
N PHE A 38 -1.63 4.98 9.05
CA PHE A 38 -1.73 5.17 10.50
C PHE A 38 -1.05 6.47 10.95
N ASP A 39 0.05 6.83 10.30
CA ASP A 39 0.82 8.03 10.60
C ASP A 39 1.28 8.75 9.33
N CYS A 40 1.66 10.02 9.45
CA CYS A 40 2.14 10.82 8.32
C CYS A 40 3.50 10.34 7.78
N HIS A 41 4.30 9.63 8.58
CA HIS A 41 5.58 9.05 8.13
C HIS A 41 5.38 7.83 7.24
N ASP A 42 4.22 7.17 7.28
CA ASP A 42 3.91 6.00 6.44
C ASP A 42 3.38 6.40 5.05
N VAL A 43 3.02 7.68 4.87
CA VAL A 43 2.44 8.20 3.63
C VAL A 43 3.50 8.25 2.53
N VAL A 44 3.17 7.66 1.39
CA VAL A 44 3.92 7.87 0.15
C VAL A 44 3.51 9.22 -0.45
N PRO A 45 4.44 10.15 -0.72
CA PRO A 45 4.11 11.43 -1.32
C PRO A 45 3.60 11.27 -2.75
N GLY A 46 2.64 12.12 -3.12
CA GLY A 46 2.02 12.08 -4.45
C GLY A 46 1.09 10.88 -4.62
N LYS A 47 0.94 10.44 -5.88
CA LYS A 47 -0.02 9.38 -6.21
C LYS A 47 0.59 8.00 -5.97
N VAL A 48 -0.05 7.19 -5.13
CA VAL A 48 0.23 5.75 -5.04
C VAL A 48 -0.09 5.09 -6.38
N THR A 49 0.90 4.40 -6.95
CA THR A 49 0.78 3.72 -8.25
C THR A 49 0.83 2.21 -8.13
N HIS A 50 1.48 1.68 -7.09
CA HIS A 50 1.63 0.25 -6.86
C HIS A 50 1.40 -0.12 -5.39
N TRP A 51 0.99 -1.36 -5.16
CA TRP A 51 0.90 -1.95 -3.83
C TRP A 51 1.39 -3.39 -3.82
N MET A 52 1.72 -3.92 -2.64
CA MET A 52 1.96 -5.34 -2.41
C MET A 52 1.42 -5.77 -1.04
N PRO A 53 0.95 -7.02 -0.89
CA PRO A 53 0.53 -7.52 0.43
C PRO A 53 1.70 -7.48 1.41
N LEU A 54 1.40 -7.35 2.70
CA LEU A 54 2.40 -7.51 3.74
C LEU A 54 3.03 -8.91 3.67
N PRO A 55 4.35 -9.04 3.93
CA PRO A 55 4.96 -10.35 4.11
C PRO A 55 4.23 -11.14 5.19
N PRO A 56 4.22 -12.48 5.11
CA PRO A 56 3.74 -13.29 6.22
C PRO A 56 4.50 -12.90 7.49
N PRO A 57 3.86 -12.96 8.67
CA PRO A 57 4.54 -12.70 9.93
C PRO A 57 5.77 -13.62 10.06
N PRO A 58 6.85 -13.15 10.70
CA PRO A 58 8.02 -13.99 10.93
C PRO A 58 7.65 -15.23 11.74
N THR A 59 8.24 -16.36 11.40
CA THR A 59 8.17 -17.59 12.18
C THR A 59 9.20 -17.54 13.32
N GLU A 60 8.84 -18.11 14.48
CA GLU A 60 9.76 -18.26 15.63
C GLU A 60 10.95 -19.19 15.31
#